data_AF-A0A3E0N9F3-F1
#
_entry.id   AF-A0A3E0N9F3-F1
#
_cell.length_a   1.000
_cell.length_b   1.000
_cell.length_c   1.000
_cell.angle_alpha   90.00
_cell.angle_beta   90.00
_cell.angle_gamma   90.00
#
_symmetry.space_group_name_H-M   'P 1'
#
loop_
_entity.id
_entity.type
_entity.pdbx_description
1 polymer ?
#
loop_
_entity_poly.entity_id
_entity_poly.type
_entity_poly.pdbx_seq_one_letter_code
_entity_poly.pdbx_strand_id
1 'polypeptide(L)'
;MSDSLSTRASRSLSGTGILAALVAVLGVSAGCSDIGNSSPPFVPDLVNVRFQERANGIEITDEQQQQVADILMGIFGTPDQPDDPFGGGAESVLARAGFDVDKLKIAAGPVSSTEEGLNHGLYRKHCVHCHGITGDGAGPTAAFLNPYPRDYRHGRFKFKSTFSGAKPTRADLKRILMEGAPGTSMPSFRLLPDNEIEALIEYVIYLSVRGETERKLTGLLAVDGFLPPEEGTIEDKGVLVAGGLPLAIDDGEAEEPEIDNIVATLMYEWYTAKDQVIIPADVPPMALAETKADYDASVAIGRELFYGKAANCYSCHGDSAQGDGQANDYHYRFTWRKELTGLEGDELAEAIAVFRESGALRPRNAIPRNLRHGIFRGGRRPIDIYYRIYSGIYGTPMPGLGSERDAQAAAEAMAENATAGDEGDDDGADGGVKKVSPEDIWHLVNYVKSLHLEPFSRPIEPMRLGAAREPASVGR
;
A
#
# COMPACT_ATOMS: atom_id res chain seq x y z
N MET A 1 -32.14 51.00 73.35
CA MET A 1 -31.21 52.13 73.10
C MET A 1 -31.29 52.41 71.61
N SER A 2 -32.36 53.06 71.15
CA SER A 2 -32.54 54.52 71.04
C SER A 2 -31.53 55.17 70.08
N ASP A 3 -32.02 55.37 68.85
CA ASP A 3 -31.95 56.58 68.02
C ASP A 3 -30.63 57.34 67.81
N SER A 4 -30.25 57.49 66.53
CA SER A 4 -30.28 58.78 65.81
C SER A 4 -29.84 58.54 64.34
N LEU A 5 -30.73 58.58 63.35
CA LEU A 5 -31.16 59.75 62.57
C LEU A 5 -30.12 60.35 61.60
N SER A 6 -30.43 60.16 60.32
CA SER A 6 -30.46 61.18 59.24
C SER A 6 -29.14 61.61 58.58
N THR A 7 -28.97 61.34 57.28
CA THR A 7 -29.38 62.27 56.20
C THR A 7 -29.07 61.77 54.77
N ARG A 8 -30.08 61.96 53.89
CA ARG A 8 -30.07 62.29 52.44
C ARG A 8 -29.17 61.49 51.47
N ALA A 9 -29.73 60.63 50.61
CA ALA A 9 -30.50 60.90 49.38
C ALA A 9 -29.65 61.12 48.12
N SER A 10 -29.70 60.17 47.17
CA SER A 10 -30.14 60.42 45.79
C SER A 10 -30.03 59.17 44.89
N ARG A 11 -31.20 58.70 44.44
CA ARG A 11 -31.56 58.14 43.11
C ARG A 11 -30.42 57.67 42.18
N SER A 12 -30.53 56.44 41.68
CA SER A 12 -30.93 56.12 40.28
C SER A 12 -30.97 54.58 40.14
N LEU A 13 -32.10 54.02 39.70
CA LEU A 13 -32.42 53.54 38.35
C LEU A 13 -31.97 52.11 38.04
N SER A 14 -32.90 51.41 37.39
CA SER A 14 -32.79 50.12 36.69
C SER A 14 -32.59 48.89 37.59
N GLY A 15 -33.34 47.81 37.44
CA GLY A 15 -34.27 47.43 36.39
C GLY A 15 -34.22 45.91 36.30
N THR A 16 -35.40 45.29 36.26
CA THR A 16 -35.71 44.08 35.47
C THR A 16 -34.74 42.90 35.58
N GLY A 17 -35.16 41.76 36.09
CA GLY A 17 -36.28 41.04 35.48
C GLY A 17 -35.71 39.79 34.82
N ILE A 18 -36.21 38.64 35.28
CA ILE A 18 -35.87 37.30 34.84
C ILE A 18 -35.89 37.26 33.30
N LEU A 19 -34.72 37.16 32.67
CA LEU A 19 -34.62 36.80 31.26
C LEU A 19 -34.35 35.30 31.18
N ALA A 20 -35.40 34.55 30.87
CA ALA A 20 -35.29 33.18 30.42
C ALA A 20 -34.40 33.17 29.17
N ALA A 21 -33.25 32.52 29.26
CA ALA A 21 -32.41 32.26 28.09
C ALA A 21 -33.13 31.26 27.18
N LEU A 22 -33.86 31.79 26.20
CA LEU A 22 -34.25 31.09 24.99
C LEU A 22 -32.96 30.67 24.28
N VAL A 23 -32.50 29.45 24.54
CA VAL A 23 -31.57 28.76 23.66
C VAL A 23 -32.35 28.47 22.39
N ALA A 24 -32.20 29.34 21.39
CA ALA A 24 -32.56 29.02 20.02
C ALA A 24 -31.66 27.86 19.58
N VAL A 25 -32.16 26.65 19.76
CA VAL A 25 -31.70 25.50 19.00
C VAL A 25 -32.07 25.82 17.56
N LEU A 26 -31.14 26.44 16.83
CA LEU A 26 -31.11 26.36 15.38
C LEU A 26 -30.87 24.89 15.06
N GLY A 27 -31.96 24.13 15.07
CA GLY A 27 -32.02 22.86 14.40
C GLY A 27 -31.76 23.16 12.94
N VAL A 28 -30.52 23.00 12.52
CA VAL A 28 -30.24 22.62 11.14
C VAL A 28 -30.91 21.26 11.01
N SER A 29 -32.18 21.29 10.60
CA SER A 29 -32.82 20.17 9.93
C SER A 29 -32.07 19.98 8.63
N ALA A 30 -30.85 19.42 8.71
CA ALA A 30 -30.33 18.61 7.62
C ALA A 30 -31.37 17.50 7.50
N GLY A 31 -32.23 17.65 6.50
CA GLY A 31 -33.29 16.69 6.25
C GLY A 31 -32.67 15.30 6.23
N CYS A 32 -33.25 14.40 7.01
CA CYS A 32 -33.16 12.98 6.72
C CYS A 32 -33.90 12.74 5.39
N SER A 33 -33.27 13.12 4.28
CA SER A 33 -33.68 12.76 2.93
C SER A 33 -32.60 11.83 2.37
N ASP A 34 -32.96 10.56 2.20
CA ASP A 34 -32.25 9.52 1.43
C ASP A 34 -30.91 8.95 1.93
N ILE A 35 -30.59 9.03 3.23
CA ILE A 35 -29.40 8.35 3.80
C ILE A 35 -29.50 6.81 3.73
N GLY A 36 -30.67 6.25 3.40
CA GLY A 36 -30.90 4.81 3.32
C GLY A 36 -30.71 4.17 1.95
N ASN A 37 -30.52 4.95 0.87
CA ASN A 37 -30.65 4.41 -0.50
C ASN A 37 -29.62 4.94 -1.52
N SER A 38 -28.63 5.73 -1.10
CA SER A 38 -27.52 6.14 -1.97
C SER A 38 -26.33 5.17 -1.85
N SER A 39 -25.76 4.78 -3.00
CA SER A 39 -24.52 4.03 -3.06
C SER A 39 -23.42 4.80 -2.32
N PRO A 40 -22.67 4.18 -1.40
CA PRO A 40 -21.58 4.87 -0.73
C PRO A 40 -20.54 5.30 -1.78
N PRO A 41 -19.96 6.50 -1.70
CA PRO A 41 -19.02 6.97 -2.71
C PRO A 41 -17.64 6.32 -2.54
N PHE A 42 -16.86 6.30 -3.63
CA PHE A 42 -15.42 6.18 -3.51
C PHE A 42 -14.85 7.48 -2.92
N VAL A 43 -13.99 7.36 -1.91
CA VAL A 43 -13.37 8.49 -1.21
C VAL A 43 -12.11 8.93 -1.97
N PRO A 44 -11.98 10.21 -2.35
CA PRO A 44 -10.79 10.69 -3.05
C PRO A 44 -9.49 10.52 -2.25
N ASP A 45 -8.36 10.30 -2.93
CA ASP A 45 -7.02 10.21 -2.32
C ASP A 45 -6.44 11.60 -2.00
N LEU A 46 -7.09 12.32 -1.07
CA LEU A 46 -6.67 13.67 -0.67
C LEU A 46 -5.26 13.69 -0.06
N VAL A 47 -4.78 12.59 0.51
CA VAL A 47 -3.37 12.45 0.94
C VAL A 47 -2.42 12.60 -0.25
N ASN A 48 -2.76 12.01 -1.39
CA ASN A 48 -1.98 12.16 -2.62
C ASN A 48 -2.09 13.57 -3.19
N VAL A 49 -3.27 14.20 -3.16
CA VAL A 49 -3.44 15.61 -3.55
C VAL A 49 -2.51 16.52 -2.74
N ARG A 50 -2.56 16.45 -1.40
CA ARG A 50 -1.69 17.26 -0.53
C ARG A 50 -0.21 16.97 -0.70
N PHE A 51 0.13 15.72 -1.01
CA PHE A 51 1.51 15.36 -1.36
C PHE A 51 1.95 16.07 -2.64
N GLN A 52 1.14 16.02 -3.71
CA GLN A 52 1.48 16.61 -5.00
C GLN A 52 1.54 18.15 -4.94
N GLU A 53 0.60 18.78 -4.25
CA GLU A 53 0.60 20.24 -4.02
C GLU A 53 1.89 20.70 -3.34
N ARG A 54 2.29 19.99 -2.29
CA ARG A 54 3.52 20.33 -1.54
C ARG A 54 4.79 20.04 -2.32
N ALA A 55 4.86 18.88 -2.98
CA ALA A 55 6.04 18.46 -3.74
C ALA A 55 6.30 19.36 -4.95
N ASN A 56 5.25 19.89 -5.59
CA ASN A 56 5.36 20.71 -6.79
C ASN A 56 5.14 22.21 -6.53
N GLY A 57 4.76 22.60 -5.31
CA GLY A 57 4.48 24.01 -4.97
C GLY A 57 3.26 24.59 -5.69
N ILE A 58 2.25 23.74 -5.94
CA ILE A 58 1.02 24.07 -6.69
C ILE A 58 -0.22 23.88 -5.81
N GLU A 59 -1.37 24.38 -6.26
CA GLU A 59 -2.68 24.11 -5.66
C GLU A 59 -3.56 23.38 -6.69
N ILE A 60 -4.16 22.26 -6.30
CA ILE A 60 -5.09 21.53 -7.16
C ILE A 60 -6.50 21.96 -6.76
N THR A 61 -7.18 22.69 -7.64
CA THR A 61 -8.48 23.29 -7.33
C THR A 61 -9.58 22.24 -7.15
N ASP A 62 -10.65 22.62 -6.46
CA ASP A 62 -11.83 21.76 -6.31
C ASP A 62 -12.43 21.37 -7.68
N GLU A 63 -12.35 22.26 -8.68
CA GLU A 63 -12.81 21.98 -10.05
C GLU A 63 -11.95 20.91 -10.72
N GLN A 64 -10.62 21.00 -10.61
CA GLN A 64 -9.70 19.98 -11.12
C GLN A 64 -9.89 18.63 -10.40
N GLN A 65 -10.11 18.65 -9.09
CA GLN A 65 -10.43 17.42 -8.33
C GLN A 65 -11.77 16.83 -8.79
N GLN A 66 -12.77 17.65 -9.08
CA GLN A 66 -14.05 17.20 -9.63
C GLN A 66 -13.87 16.58 -11.02
N GLN A 67 -13.03 17.15 -11.89
CA GLN A 67 -12.70 16.57 -13.20
C GLN A 67 -12.11 15.16 -13.06
N VAL A 68 -11.18 14.95 -12.12
CA VAL A 68 -10.64 13.60 -11.81
C VAL A 68 -11.76 12.67 -11.35
N ALA A 69 -12.64 13.13 -10.45
CA ALA A 69 -13.75 12.34 -9.96
C ALA A 69 -14.73 11.94 -11.07
N ASP A 70 -15.02 12.85 -12.01
CA ASP A 70 -15.92 12.62 -13.15
C ASP A 70 -15.32 11.60 -14.13
N ILE A 71 -14.01 11.69 -14.41
CA ILE A 71 -13.30 10.69 -15.24
C ILE A 71 -13.33 9.31 -14.58
N LEU A 72 -13.04 9.24 -13.28
CA LEU A 72 -13.08 7.98 -12.55
C LEU A 72 -14.50 7.40 -12.49
N MET A 73 -15.52 8.24 -12.32
CA MET A 73 -16.92 7.83 -12.38
C MET A 73 -17.27 7.29 -13.77
N GLY A 74 -16.83 7.95 -14.83
CA GLY A 74 -17.11 7.51 -16.22
C GLY A 74 -16.47 6.16 -16.57
N ILE A 75 -15.26 5.88 -16.05
CA ILE A 75 -14.51 4.65 -16.35
C ILE A 75 -14.89 3.51 -15.40
N PHE A 76 -14.92 3.79 -14.10
CA PHE A 76 -15.00 2.78 -13.04
C PHE A 76 -16.33 2.78 -12.30
N GLY A 77 -17.24 3.70 -12.59
CA GLY A 77 -18.55 3.79 -11.96
C GLY A 77 -18.51 3.94 -10.43
N THR A 78 -19.51 3.33 -9.77
CA THR A 78 -19.72 3.44 -8.33
C THR A 78 -19.36 2.15 -7.60
N PRO A 79 -19.20 2.17 -6.27
CA PRO A 79 -19.03 0.95 -5.48
C PRO A 79 -20.16 -0.08 -5.61
N ASP A 80 -21.35 0.35 -6.05
CA ASP A 80 -22.50 -0.53 -6.31
C ASP A 80 -22.61 -0.98 -7.77
N GLN A 81 -22.09 -0.18 -8.70
CA GLN A 81 -22.22 -0.37 -10.15
C GLN A 81 -20.89 0.00 -10.82
N PRO A 82 -19.90 -0.89 -10.81
CA PRO A 82 -18.54 -0.57 -11.28
C PRO A 82 -18.40 -0.52 -12.81
N ASP A 83 -19.34 -1.09 -13.57
CA ASP A 83 -19.18 -1.31 -15.02
C ASP A 83 -20.19 -0.55 -15.90
N ASP A 84 -21.28 -0.02 -15.34
CA ASP A 84 -22.31 0.67 -16.12
C ASP A 84 -22.89 1.86 -15.33
N PRO A 85 -22.10 2.93 -15.12
CA PRO A 85 -22.54 4.09 -14.35
C PRO A 85 -23.71 4.86 -14.97
N PHE A 86 -23.96 4.68 -16.28
CA PHE A 86 -24.97 5.45 -17.03
C PHE A 86 -26.11 4.59 -17.61
N GLY A 87 -26.14 3.29 -17.34
CA GLY A 87 -27.22 2.39 -17.78
C GLY A 87 -27.31 2.21 -19.30
N GLY A 88 -26.20 2.37 -20.01
CA GLY A 88 -26.18 2.59 -21.46
C GLY A 88 -26.18 1.32 -22.32
N GLY A 89 -25.96 0.15 -21.72
CA GLY A 89 -26.00 -1.16 -22.40
C GLY A 89 -24.94 -1.38 -23.50
N ALA A 90 -24.03 -0.43 -23.73
CA ALA A 90 -22.84 -0.63 -24.56
C ALA A 90 -21.83 -1.51 -23.80
N GLU A 91 -20.91 -2.17 -24.53
CA GLU A 91 -19.81 -2.89 -23.92
C GLU A 91 -19.04 -1.96 -22.97
N SER A 92 -18.93 -2.34 -21.69
CA SER A 92 -18.37 -1.46 -20.68
C SER A 92 -16.89 -1.20 -20.93
N VAL A 93 -16.45 0.00 -20.59
CA VAL A 93 -15.03 0.42 -20.61
C VAL A 93 -14.17 -0.63 -19.89
N LEU A 94 -14.64 -1.16 -18.76
CA LEU A 94 -13.93 -2.20 -18.02
C LEU A 94 -13.84 -3.54 -18.75
N ALA A 95 -14.91 -4.01 -19.41
CA ALA A 95 -14.86 -5.24 -20.21
C ALA A 95 -13.79 -5.13 -21.31
N ARG A 96 -13.79 -4.00 -22.01
CA ARG A 96 -12.81 -3.65 -23.05
C ARG A 96 -11.38 -3.57 -22.51
N ALA A 97 -11.21 -3.13 -21.27
CA ALA A 97 -9.92 -3.13 -20.58
C ALA A 97 -9.44 -4.53 -20.15
N GLY A 98 -10.27 -5.57 -20.30
CA GLY A 98 -9.96 -6.95 -19.92
C GLY A 98 -10.42 -7.36 -18.52
N PHE A 99 -11.31 -6.60 -17.88
CA PHE A 99 -11.95 -7.04 -16.63
C PHE A 99 -13.06 -8.06 -16.88
N ASP A 100 -13.17 -9.03 -15.98
CA ASP A 100 -14.34 -9.89 -15.90
C ASP A 100 -15.47 -9.17 -15.15
N VAL A 101 -16.37 -8.56 -15.91
CA VAL A 101 -17.44 -7.71 -15.38
C VAL A 101 -18.46 -8.50 -14.55
N ASP A 102 -18.71 -9.77 -14.86
CA ASP A 102 -19.61 -10.61 -14.09
C ASP A 102 -19.04 -10.87 -12.70
N LYS A 103 -17.74 -11.13 -12.61
CA LYS A 103 -17.03 -11.22 -11.33
C LYS A 103 -17.06 -9.91 -10.54
N LEU A 104 -16.92 -8.76 -11.21
CA LEU A 104 -17.07 -7.46 -10.54
C LEU A 104 -18.47 -7.29 -9.94
N LYS A 105 -19.54 -7.67 -10.65
CA LYS A 105 -20.93 -7.62 -10.15
C LYS A 105 -21.21 -8.57 -8.98
N ILE A 106 -20.50 -9.69 -8.90
CA ILE A 106 -20.57 -10.59 -7.76
C ILE A 106 -19.92 -9.93 -6.52
N ALA A 107 -18.79 -9.26 -6.69
CA ALA A 107 -18.05 -8.69 -5.56
C ALA A 107 -18.56 -7.31 -5.09
N ALA A 108 -19.06 -6.50 -6.01
CA ALA A 108 -19.56 -5.15 -5.78
C ALA A 108 -20.96 -5.12 -5.17
N GLY A 109 -21.42 -3.94 -4.75
CA GLY A 109 -22.80 -3.77 -4.27
C GLY A 109 -23.01 -4.02 -2.78
N PRO A 110 -24.23 -3.75 -2.29
CA PRO A 110 -24.65 -4.14 -0.95
C PRO A 110 -24.64 -5.67 -0.80
N VAL A 111 -24.43 -6.14 0.42
CA VAL A 111 -24.44 -7.57 0.73
C VAL A 111 -25.85 -8.12 0.49
N SER A 112 -25.96 -9.09 -0.41
CA SER A 112 -27.22 -9.78 -0.71
C SER A 112 -26.97 -11.23 -1.10
N SER A 113 -28.04 -12.01 -1.17
CA SER A 113 -28.00 -13.40 -1.64
C SER A 113 -29.25 -13.72 -2.44
N THR A 114 -29.12 -14.45 -3.54
CA THR A 114 -30.27 -14.93 -4.32
C THR A 114 -30.93 -16.13 -3.64
N GLU A 115 -32.13 -16.51 -4.10
CA GLU A 115 -32.83 -17.70 -3.60
C GLU A 115 -32.04 -19.00 -3.86
N GLU A 116 -31.25 -19.02 -4.93
CA GLU A 116 -30.33 -20.12 -5.28
C GLU A 116 -29.04 -20.12 -4.43
N GLY A 117 -28.90 -19.18 -3.50
CA GLY A 117 -27.76 -19.09 -2.58
C GLY A 117 -26.51 -18.41 -3.16
N LEU A 118 -26.62 -17.72 -4.30
CA LEU A 118 -25.52 -16.93 -4.86
C LEU A 118 -25.34 -15.65 -4.04
N ASN A 119 -24.14 -15.45 -3.48
CA ASN A 119 -23.82 -14.26 -2.69
C ASN A 119 -23.32 -13.10 -3.58
N HIS A 120 -23.79 -11.89 -3.32
CA HIS A 120 -23.31 -10.64 -3.91
C HIS A 120 -22.79 -9.67 -2.82
N GLY A 121 -22.10 -8.62 -3.23
CA GLY A 121 -21.49 -7.67 -2.29
C GLY A 121 -20.38 -8.30 -1.46
N LEU A 122 -19.67 -9.30 -2.02
CA LEU A 122 -18.65 -10.07 -1.31
C LEU A 122 -17.58 -9.19 -0.67
N TYR A 123 -17.13 -8.15 -1.38
CA TYR A 123 -16.10 -7.26 -0.86
C TYR A 123 -16.60 -6.49 0.37
N ARG A 124 -17.87 -6.04 0.35
CA ARG A 124 -18.50 -5.41 1.51
C ARG A 124 -18.66 -6.37 2.68
N LYS A 125 -19.05 -7.61 2.38
CA LYS A 125 -19.23 -8.68 3.37
C LYS A 125 -17.93 -9.05 4.08
N HIS A 126 -16.80 -9.06 3.36
CA HIS A 126 -15.56 -9.68 3.84
C HIS A 126 -14.39 -8.73 4.05
N CYS A 127 -14.31 -7.63 3.29
CA CYS A 127 -13.07 -6.84 3.16
C CYS A 127 -13.20 -5.42 3.68
N VAL A 128 -14.36 -4.77 3.50
CA VAL A 128 -14.55 -3.33 3.75
C VAL A 128 -14.22 -2.92 5.18
N HIS A 129 -14.53 -3.76 6.18
CA HIS A 129 -14.24 -3.42 7.58
C HIS A 129 -12.77 -3.05 7.81
N CYS A 130 -11.85 -3.68 7.09
CA CYS A 130 -10.42 -3.43 7.18
C CYS A 130 -9.91 -2.58 6.01
N HIS A 131 -10.26 -2.94 4.77
CA HIS A 131 -9.69 -2.32 3.57
C HIS A 131 -10.41 -1.06 3.09
N GLY A 132 -11.57 -0.71 3.66
CA GLY A 132 -12.38 0.43 3.24
C GLY A 132 -13.13 0.16 1.94
N ILE A 133 -14.17 0.94 1.65
CA ILE A 133 -14.96 0.81 0.40
C ILE A 133 -14.10 1.12 -0.83
N THR A 134 -13.19 2.08 -0.69
CA THR A 134 -12.29 2.51 -1.76
C THR A 134 -11.02 1.65 -1.88
N GLY A 135 -10.83 0.69 -0.98
CA GLY A 135 -9.58 -0.08 -0.94
C GLY A 135 -8.38 0.73 -0.43
N ASP A 136 -8.60 1.85 0.26
CA ASP A 136 -7.58 2.74 0.83
C ASP A 136 -6.86 2.15 2.07
N GLY A 137 -7.31 0.99 2.55
CA GLY A 137 -6.76 0.37 3.75
C GLY A 137 -7.06 1.18 5.02
N ALA A 138 -8.10 2.04 4.99
CA ALA A 138 -8.57 2.89 6.07
C ALA A 138 -10.03 2.59 6.45
N GLY A 139 -10.43 1.31 6.34
CA GLY A 139 -11.73 0.85 6.83
C GLY A 139 -11.93 1.13 8.33
N PRO A 140 -13.17 1.03 8.85
CA PRO A 140 -13.51 1.45 10.21
C PRO A 140 -12.68 0.78 11.31
N THR A 141 -12.12 -0.40 11.07
CA THR A 141 -11.24 -1.09 12.04
C THR A 141 -9.75 -0.83 11.81
N ALA A 142 -9.35 -0.28 10.65
CA ALA A 142 -7.96 -0.19 10.21
C ALA A 142 -7.06 0.51 11.25
N ALA A 143 -7.54 1.58 11.87
CA ALA A 143 -6.83 2.34 12.90
C ALA A 143 -6.29 1.45 14.05
N PHE A 144 -6.97 0.36 14.37
CA PHE A 144 -6.65 -0.54 15.48
C PHE A 144 -5.79 -1.75 15.07
N LEU A 145 -5.59 -1.97 13.77
CA LEU A 145 -4.84 -3.14 13.28
C LEU A 145 -3.35 -2.81 13.15
N ASN A 146 -2.50 -3.77 13.54
CA ASN A 146 -1.06 -3.70 13.31
C ASN A 146 -0.57 -5.01 12.68
N PRO A 147 -0.14 -5.01 11.40
CA PRO A 147 0.04 -3.86 10.53
C PRO A 147 -1.29 -3.30 10.01
N TYR A 148 -1.27 -2.07 9.49
CA TYR A 148 -2.42 -1.52 8.78
C TYR A 148 -2.77 -2.37 7.54
N PRO A 149 -4.07 -2.47 7.18
CA PRO A 149 -4.53 -3.09 5.94
C PRO A 149 -3.85 -2.49 4.71
N ARG A 150 -3.78 -3.28 3.64
CA ARG A 150 -3.23 -2.85 2.35
C ARG A 150 -4.10 -1.73 1.77
N ASP A 151 -3.46 -0.63 1.41
CA ASP A 151 -4.01 0.39 0.52
C ASP A 151 -3.72 -0.06 -0.92
N TYR A 152 -4.77 -0.46 -1.65
CA TYR A 152 -4.69 -0.97 -3.01
C TYR A 152 -4.43 0.12 -4.04
N ARG A 153 -4.78 1.39 -3.74
CA ARG A 153 -4.70 2.52 -4.69
C ARG A 153 -3.27 2.81 -5.16
N HIS A 154 -2.27 2.28 -4.48
CA HIS A 154 -0.86 2.46 -4.84
C HIS A 154 -0.33 1.37 -5.78
N GLY A 155 -1.08 0.29 -6.06
CA GLY A 155 -0.58 -0.84 -6.86
C GLY A 155 0.53 -1.67 -6.20
N ARG A 156 0.83 -1.44 -4.90
CA ARG A 156 1.99 -2.04 -4.22
C ARG A 156 1.60 -3.23 -3.35
N PHE A 157 1.84 -4.44 -3.85
CA PHE A 157 1.55 -5.69 -3.16
C PHE A 157 2.80 -6.34 -2.55
N LYS A 158 2.68 -6.88 -1.32
CA LYS A 158 3.82 -7.41 -0.56
C LYS A 158 4.17 -8.87 -0.86
N PHE A 159 3.17 -9.73 -1.02
CA PHE A 159 3.33 -11.19 -0.95
C PHE A 159 3.19 -11.82 -2.34
N LYS A 160 4.13 -11.52 -3.22
CA LYS A 160 4.06 -11.84 -4.66
C LYS A 160 5.30 -12.55 -5.18
N SER A 161 5.12 -13.47 -6.12
CA SER A 161 6.18 -14.28 -6.75
C SER A 161 6.97 -13.52 -7.82
N THR A 162 6.57 -12.30 -8.15
CA THR A 162 7.16 -11.47 -9.20
C THR A 162 8.29 -10.57 -8.70
N PHE A 163 9.13 -10.06 -9.62
CA PHE A 163 10.19 -9.09 -9.34
C PHE A 163 9.67 -7.83 -8.64
N SER A 164 10.53 -7.08 -7.93
CA SER A 164 10.09 -5.86 -7.25
C SER A 164 9.57 -4.83 -8.26
N GLY A 165 8.55 -4.04 -7.90
CA GLY A 165 7.84 -3.17 -8.85
C GLY A 165 6.69 -3.86 -9.61
N ALA A 166 6.90 -5.07 -10.14
CA ALA A 166 5.88 -5.77 -10.94
C ALA A 166 4.57 -6.07 -10.18
N LYS A 167 3.44 -6.21 -10.90
CA LYS A 167 2.16 -6.61 -10.29
C LYS A 167 2.22 -8.04 -9.72
N PRO A 168 1.39 -8.39 -8.72
CA PRO A 168 1.22 -9.78 -8.33
C PRO A 168 0.45 -10.55 -9.41
N THR A 169 0.71 -11.84 -9.54
CA THR A 169 -0.15 -12.70 -10.37
C THR A 169 -1.50 -12.92 -9.70
N ARG A 170 -2.54 -13.31 -10.47
CA ARG A 170 -3.81 -13.79 -9.89
C ARG A 170 -3.58 -14.96 -8.92
N ALA A 171 -2.63 -15.85 -9.19
CA ALA A 171 -2.26 -16.94 -8.29
C ALA A 171 -1.68 -16.45 -6.94
N ASP A 172 -0.91 -15.35 -6.95
CA ASP A 172 -0.43 -14.72 -5.71
C ASP A 172 -1.58 -14.15 -4.87
N LEU A 173 -2.54 -13.48 -5.52
CA LEU A 173 -3.75 -12.94 -4.87
C LEU A 173 -4.64 -14.08 -4.32
N LYS A 174 -4.86 -15.14 -5.09
CA LYS A 174 -5.59 -16.33 -4.64
C LYS A 174 -4.93 -16.93 -3.41
N ARG A 175 -3.61 -17.13 -3.45
CA ARG A 175 -2.87 -17.71 -2.33
C ARG A 175 -3.03 -16.88 -1.05
N ILE A 176 -2.97 -15.54 -1.12
CA ILE A 176 -3.13 -14.72 0.10
C ILE A 176 -4.56 -14.76 0.65
N LEU A 177 -5.59 -14.85 -0.21
CA LEU A 177 -6.96 -15.07 0.26
C LEU A 177 -7.12 -16.45 0.89
N MET A 178 -6.55 -17.50 0.28
CA MET A 178 -6.68 -18.87 0.76
C MET A 178 -5.91 -19.12 2.06
N GLU A 179 -4.75 -18.51 2.24
CA GLU A 179 -3.90 -18.73 3.43
C GLU A 179 -4.09 -17.66 4.52
N GLY A 180 -4.61 -16.49 4.15
CA GLY A 180 -4.52 -15.28 4.98
C GLY A 180 -3.08 -14.77 5.11
N ALA A 181 -2.86 -13.78 5.97
CA ALA A 181 -1.52 -13.30 6.29
C ALA A 181 -1.20 -13.57 7.77
N PRO A 182 -0.54 -14.71 8.10
CA PRO A 182 -0.30 -15.13 9.48
C PRO A 182 0.39 -14.06 10.34
N GLY A 183 -0.07 -13.88 11.58
CA GLY A 183 0.43 -12.82 12.47
C GLY A 183 -0.04 -11.42 12.09
N THR A 184 -1.16 -11.33 11.36
CA THR A 184 -1.95 -10.11 11.12
C THR A 184 -3.43 -10.43 11.31
N SER A 185 -4.30 -9.43 11.16
CA SER A 185 -5.76 -9.61 11.21
C SER A 185 -6.38 -10.09 9.90
N MET A 186 -5.59 -10.34 8.84
CA MET A 186 -6.10 -10.85 7.55
C MET A 186 -6.32 -12.37 7.64
N PRO A 187 -7.58 -12.86 7.70
CA PRO A 187 -7.87 -14.28 7.87
C PRO A 187 -7.73 -15.06 6.56
N SER A 188 -7.88 -16.39 6.66
CA SER A 188 -8.07 -17.26 5.51
C SER A 188 -9.54 -17.24 5.07
N PHE A 189 -9.75 -17.20 3.76
CA PHE A 189 -11.05 -17.27 3.08
C PHE A 189 -11.29 -18.61 2.37
N ARG A 190 -10.51 -19.65 2.70
CA ARG A 190 -10.56 -20.98 2.07
C ARG A 190 -11.95 -21.65 2.09
N LEU A 191 -12.86 -21.20 2.95
CA LEU A 191 -14.22 -21.71 3.02
C LEU A 191 -15.17 -21.10 1.98
N LEU A 192 -14.76 -20.02 1.29
CA LEU A 192 -15.53 -19.47 0.20
C LEU A 192 -15.37 -20.35 -1.05
N PRO A 193 -16.43 -20.48 -1.87
CA PRO A 193 -16.35 -21.10 -3.19
C PRO A 193 -15.31 -20.43 -4.08
N ASP A 194 -14.69 -21.20 -4.97
CA ASP A 194 -13.64 -20.70 -5.87
C ASP A 194 -14.11 -19.51 -6.72
N ASN A 195 -15.35 -19.51 -7.22
CA ASN A 195 -15.90 -18.38 -7.98
C ASN A 195 -16.01 -17.09 -7.15
N GLU A 196 -16.33 -17.20 -5.85
CA GLU A 196 -16.38 -16.06 -4.93
C GLU A 196 -14.96 -15.52 -4.64
N ILE A 197 -13.97 -16.42 -4.53
CA ILE A 197 -12.56 -16.04 -4.41
C ILE A 197 -12.08 -15.31 -5.67
N GLU A 198 -12.35 -15.85 -6.86
CA GLU A 198 -11.97 -15.19 -8.12
C GLU A 198 -12.67 -13.82 -8.27
N ALA A 199 -13.94 -13.69 -7.84
CA ALA A 199 -14.65 -12.41 -7.83
C ALA A 199 -13.99 -11.38 -6.89
N LEU A 200 -13.55 -11.80 -5.70
CA LEU A 200 -12.79 -10.93 -4.79
C LEU A 200 -11.43 -10.54 -5.37
N ILE A 201 -10.75 -11.43 -6.08
CA ILE A 201 -9.49 -11.14 -6.78
C ILE A 201 -9.72 -10.07 -7.85
N GLU A 202 -10.74 -10.26 -8.71
CA GLU A 202 -11.13 -9.30 -9.75
C GLU A 202 -11.35 -7.92 -9.15
N TYR A 203 -12.11 -7.84 -8.06
CA TYR A 203 -12.46 -6.58 -7.43
C TYR A 203 -11.26 -5.89 -6.77
N VAL A 204 -10.31 -6.65 -6.20
CA VAL A 204 -9.07 -6.07 -5.68
C VAL A 204 -8.19 -5.51 -6.81
N ILE A 205 -8.13 -6.17 -7.96
CA ILE A 205 -7.43 -5.66 -9.15
C ILE A 205 -8.12 -4.37 -9.61
N TYR A 206 -9.45 -4.36 -9.71
CA TYR A 206 -10.24 -3.18 -10.06
C TYR A 206 -9.97 -1.99 -9.13
N LEU A 207 -9.97 -2.20 -7.81
CA LEU A 207 -9.66 -1.12 -6.84
C LEU A 207 -8.21 -0.62 -6.97
N SER A 208 -7.27 -1.52 -7.30
CA SER A 208 -5.88 -1.14 -7.58
C SER A 208 -5.80 -0.24 -8.81
N VAL A 209 -6.33 -0.70 -9.94
CA VAL A 209 -6.29 0.03 -11.21
C VAL A 209 -7.01 1.37 -11.07
N ARG A 210 -8.21 1.41 -10.47
CA ARG A 210 -8.94 2.65 -10.20
C ARG A 210 -8.10 3.65 -9.41
N GLY A 211 -7.52 3.21 -8.28
CA GLY A 211 -6.74 4.11 -7.43
C GLY A 211 -5.41 4.54 -8.04
N GLU A 212 -4.78 3.69 -8.85
CA GLU A 212 -3.58 4.05 -9.59
C GLU A 212 -3.88 5.06 -10.70
N THR A 213 -5.02 4.90 -11.40
CA THR A 213 -5.52 5.90 -12.36
C THR A 213 -5.76 7.23 -11.68
N GLU A 214 -6.47 7.25 -10.54
CA GLU A 214 -6.70 8.46 -9.75
C GLU A 214 -5.38 9.19 -9.42
N ARG A 215 -4.38 8.45 -8.92
CA ARG A 215 -3.09 9.02 -8.55
C ARG A 215 -2.29 9.53 -9.74
N LYS A 216 -2.33 8.83 -10.89
CA LYS A 216 -1.69 9.27 -12.14
C LYS A 216 -2.36 10.53 -12.68
N LEU A 217 -3.69 10.62 -12.67
CA LEU A 217 -4.42 11.84 -13.05
C LEU A 217 -4.09 13.04 -12.15
N THR A 218 -4.01 12.82 -10.83
CA THR A 218 -3.56 13.88 -9.90
C THR A 218 -2.10 14.30 -10.20
N GLY A 219 -1.24 13.35 -10.57
CA GLY A 219 0.14 13.64 -10.97
C GLY A 219 0.22 14.49 -12.24
N LEU A 220 -0.56 14.15 -13.27
CA LEU A 220 -0.66 14.95 -14.50
C LEU A 220 -1.14 16.38 -14.21
N LEU A 221 -2.18 16.54 -13.40
CA LEU A 221 -2.64 17.87 -12.96
C LEU A 221 -1.54 18.67 -12.25
N ALA A 222 -0.74 18.01 -11.41
CA ALA A 222 0.33 18.67 -10.66
C ALA A 222 1.50 19.13 -11.55
N VAL A 223 1.75 18.45 -12.66
CA VAL A 223 2.85 18.75 -13.58
C VAL A 223 2.41 19.67 -14.72
N ASP A 224 1.30 19.34 -15.38
CA ASP A 224 0.84 20.01 -16.60
C ASP A 224 -0.22 21.08 -16.32
N GLY A 225 -0.89 21.04 -15.16
CA GLY A 225 -1.96 21.97 -14.79
C GLY A 225 -3.31 21.68 -15.43
N PHE A 226 -3.39 20.71 -16.35
CA PHE A 226 -4.62 20.29 -17.02
C PHE A 226 -4.62 18.77 -17.27
N LEU A 227 -5.80 18.21 -17.61
CA LEU A 227 -5.94 16.83 -18.04
C LEU A 227 -6.17 16.78 -19.56
N PRO A 228 -5.52 15.86 -20.31
CA PRO A 228 -5.73 15.72 -21.73
C PRO A 228 -7.11 15.10 -22.06
N PRO A 229 -7.69 15.37 -23.25
CA PRO A 229 -7.21 16.32 -24.27
C PRO A 229 -7.66 17.77 -23.97
N GLU A 230 -6.76 18.73 -24.20
CA GLU A 230 -7.12 20.16 -24.26
C GLU A 230 -8.21 20.35 -25.33
N GLU A 231 -9.31 21.02 -24.97
CA GLU A 231 -10.33 21.63 -25.84
C GLU A 231 -10.56 21.02 -27.25
N GLY A 232 -11.69 20.34 -27.47
CA GLY A 232 -12.33 20.34 -28.80
C GLY A 232 -12.70 19.02 -29.48
N THR A 233 -12.74 17.87 -28.80
CA THR A 233 -13.26 16.62 -29.41
C THR A 233 -14.25 15.90 -28.50
N ILE A 234 -15.33 16.60 -28.11
CA ILE A 234 -16.59 15.92 -27.78
C ILE A 234 -17.34 15.73 -29.10
N GLU A 235 -16.84 14.85 -29.97
CA GLU A 235 -17.62 14.37 -31.10
C GLU A 235 -17.73 12.85 -31.02
N ASP A 236 -18.98 12.43 -30.77
CA ASP A 236 -19.52 11.08 -30.68
C ASP A 236 -19.33 10.30 -29.36
N LYS A 237 -20.38 10.39 -28.52
CA LYS A 237 -20.73 9.51 -27.38
C LYS A 237 -20.07 9.74 -26.01
N GLY A 238 -19.94 10.99 -25.57
CA GLY A 238 -20.15 11.34 -24.15
C GLY A 238 -19.25 10.67 -23.10
N VAL A 239 -18.01 10.32 -23.44
CA VAL A 239 -17.02 9.90 -22.44
C VAL A 239 -15.84 10.86 -22.50
N LEU A 240 -15.69 11.70 -21.48
CA LEU A 240 -14.43 12.38 -21.19
C LEU A 240 -13.46 11.29 -20.70
N VAL A 241 -12.56 10.85 -21.58
CA VAL A 241 -11.46 9.93 -21.24
C VAL A 241 -10.18 10.76 -21.20
N ALA A 242 -9.52 10.80 -20.05
CA ALA A 242 -8.15 11.27 -20.00
C ALA A 242 -7.29 10.41 -20.93
N GLY A 243 -6.70 11.03 -21.97
CA GLY A 243 -5.82 10.37 -22.93
C GLY A 243 -6.57 9.60 -24.03
N GLY A 244 -7.47 10.26 -24.76
CA GLY A 244 -8.37 9.64 -25.72
C GLY A 244 -7.74 8.58 -26.63
N LEU A 245 -8.20 7.33 -26.51
CA LEU A 245 -8.42 6.31 -27.56
C LEU A 245 -8.78 4.95 -26.90
N PRO A 246 -9.37 3.99 -27.67
CA PRO A 246 -10.19 2.91 -27.16
C PRO A 246 -9.37 1.79 -26.52
N LEU A 247 -9.92 1.23 -25.45
CA LEU A 247 -9.44 0.01 -24.79
C LEU A 247 -9.63 -1.20 -25.71
N ALA A 248 -8.76 -1.41 -26.68
CA ALA A 248 -8.73 -2.65 -27.44
C ALA A 248 -7.40 -3.32 -27.17
N ILE A 249 -7.40 -4.30 -26.27
CA ILE A 249 -6.39 -5.36 -26.31
C ILE A 249 -6.82 -6.23 -27.48
N ASP A 250 -6.25 -6.01 -28.67
CA ASP A 250 -6.54 -6.81 -29.86
C ASP A 250 -6.18 -8.29 -29.59
N ASP A 251 -7.02 -9.16 -30.10
CA ASP A 251 -7.17 -10.55 -29.78
C ASP A 251 -5.95 -11.37 -30.21
N GLY A 252 -4.97 -11.50 -29.32
CA GLY A 252 -4.09 -12.67 -29.28
C GLY A 252 -2.58 -12.41 -29.23
N GLU A 253 -2.12 -11.17 -29.43
CA GLU A 253 -0.72 -10.79 -29.22
C GLU A 253 -0.68 -9.48 -28.43
N ALA A 254 -0.03 -9.49 -27.26
CA ALA A 254 0.00 -8.34 -26.37
C ALA A 254 0.99 -7.29 -26.90
N GLU A 255 0.55 -6.47 -27.86
CA GLU A 255 1.27 -5.25 -28.23
C GLU A 255 1.31 -4.28 -27.05
N GLU A 256 2.44 -3.61 -26.82
CA GLU A 256 2.57 -2.60 -25.78
C GLU A 256 1.61 -1.44 -26.06
N PRO A 257 0.78 -1.02 -25.09
CA PRO A 257 -0.16 0.08 -25.31
C PRO A 257 0.57 1.42 -25.48
N GLU A 258 -0.05 2.37 -26.18
CA GLU A 258 0.42 3.76 -26.17
C GLU A 258 0.52 4.27 -24.71
N ILE A 259 1.67 4.85 -24.36
CA ILE A 259 2.03 5.28 -22.99
C ILE A 259 0.97 6.24 -22.38
N ASP A 260 0.20 6.91 -23.23
CA ASP A 260 -0.77 7.93 -22.83
C ASP A 260 -2.10 7.35 -22.31
N ASN A 261 -2.38 6.05 -22.50
CA ASN A 261 -3.58 5.39 -21.95
C ASN A 261 -3.29 4.71 -20.60
N ILE A 262 -3.49 5.48 -19.52
CA ILE A 262 -3.23 5.05 -18.14
C ILE A 262 -3.87 3.68 -17.80
N VAL A 263 -5.14 3.46 -18.14
CA VAL A 263 -5.84 2.22 -17.77
C VAL A 263 -5.31 1.03 -18.56
N ALA A 264 -5.07 1.20 -19.86
CA ALA A 264 -4.52 0.15 -20.70
C ALA A 264 -3.11 -0.26 -20.24
N THR A 265 -2.25 0.71 -19.92
CA THR A 265 -0.91 0.45 -19.36
C THR A 265 -0.99 -0.34 -18.06
N LEU A 266 -1.84 0.08 -17.12
CA LEU A 266 -2.01 -0.63 -15.86
C LEU A 266 -2.54 -2.06 -16.07
N MET A 267 -3.51 -2.25 -16.97
CA MET A 267 -4.03 -3.58 -17.30
C MET A 267 -3.00 -4.45 -17.98
N TYR A 268 -2.16 -3.90 -18.84
CA TYR A 268 -1.03 -4.60 -19.47
C TYR A 268 -0.02 -5.10 -18.42
N GLU A 269 0.33 -4.28 -17.42
CA GLU A 269 1.19 -4.70 -16.29
C GLU A 269 0.57 -5.85 -15.48
N TRP A 270 -0.75 -5.85 -15.28
CA TRP A 270 -1.48 -6.94 -14.63
C TRP A 270 -1.52 -8.20 -15.48
N TYR A 271 -1.67 -8.07 -16.79
CA TYR A 271 -1.72 -9.18 -17.74
C TYR A 271 -0.37 -9.89 -17.88
N THR A 272 0.71 -9.12 -17.98
CA THR A 272 2.09 -9.61 -18.16
C THR A 272 2.78 -10.00 -16.84
N ALA A 273 2.13 -9.83 -15.69
CA ALA A 273 2.65 -10.21 -14.38
C ALA A 273 3.12 -11.67 -14.30
N LYS A 274 2.48 -12.58 -15.04
CA LYS A 274 2.86 -14.00 -15.09
C LYS A 274 4.25 -14.23 -15.70
N ASP A 275 4.68 -13.35 -16.59
CA ASP A 275 5.97 -13.42 -17.29
C ASP A 275 7.09 -12.80 -16.43
N GLN A 276 6.71 -12.09 -15.36
CA GLN A 276 7.59 -11.47 -14.38
C GLN A 276 7.80 -12.33 -13.12
N VAL A 277 7.35 -13.59 -13.13
CA VAL A 277 7.52 -14.52 -12.00
C VAL A 277 9.00 -14.90 -11.87
N ILE A 278 9.52 -14.78 -10.66
CA ILE A 278 10.90 -15.17 -10.35
C ILE A 278 11.02 -16.69 -10.48
N ILE A 279 11.91 -17.14 -11.34
CA ILE A 279 12.28 -18.54 -11.48
C ILE A 279 13.66 -18.70 -10.83
N PRO A 280 13.76 -19.39 -9.67
CA PRO A 280 15.06 -19.68 -9.07
C PRO A 280 15.94 -20.43 -10.07
N ALA A 281 17.18 -19.97 -10.27
CA ALA A 281 18.11 -20.52 -11.26
C ALA A 281 18.42 -22.01 -11.01
N ASP A 282 18.37 -22.46 -9.75
CA ASP A 282 18.66 -23.82 -9.34
C ASP A 282 17.60 -24.36 -8.36
N VAL A 283 17.48 -25.69 -8.35
CA VAL A 283 16.62 -26.43 -7.43
C VAL A 283 16.98 -26.04 -5.99
N PRO A 284 16.01 -25.75 -5.10
CA PRO A 284 16.28 -25.38 -3.72
C PRO A 284 17.32 -26.31 -3.07
N PRO A 285 18.28 -25.83 -2.28
CA PRO A 285 19.21 -26.62 -1.51
C PRO A 285 18.59 -27.59 -0.52
N MET A 286 17.27 -27.61 -0.30
CA MET A 286 16.64 -28.78 0.33
C MET A 286 16.60 -30.00 -0.60
N ALA A 287 16.70 -29.81 -1.91
CA ALA A 287 17.04 -30.85 -2.88
C ALA A 287 18.55 -31.09 -3.00
N LEU A 288 19.40 -30.14 -2.58
CA LEU A 288 20.86 -30.34 -2.48
C LEU A 288 21.29 -30.97 -1.14
N ALA A 289 20.46 -30.86 -0.09
CA ALA A 289 20.73 -31.44 1.21
C ALA A 289 20.28 -32.90 1.24
N GLU A 290 21.14 -33.80 0.78
CA GLU A 290 20.92 -35.24 0.84
C GLU A 290 21.00 -35.75 2.29
N THR A 291 21.70 -35.02 3.15
CA THR A 291 21.91 -35.37 4.56
C THR A 291 21.65 -34.20 5.52
N LYS A 292 21.52 -34.52 6.82
CA LYS A 292 21.47 -33.51 7.89
C LYS A 292 22.75 -32.64 7.92
N ALA A 293 23.91 -33.20 7.58
CA ALA A 293 25.17 -32.47 7.55
C ALA A 293 25.17 -31.40 6.45
N ASP A 294 24.59 -31.71 5.27
CA ASP A 294 24.47 -30.76 4.17
C ASP A 294 23.53 -29.61 4.52
N TYR A 295 22.41 -29.92 5.19
CA TYR A 295 21.50 -28.89 5.71
C TYR A 295 22.20 -28.00 6.74
N ASP A 296 22.98 -28.57 7.67
CA ASP A 296 23.71 -27.79 8.68
C ASP A 296 24.81 -26.92 8.07
N ALA A 297 25.52 -27.42 7.06
CA ALA A 297 26.46 -26.62 6.29
C ALA A 297 25.76 -25.45 5.58
N SER A 298 24.60 -25.71 4.97
CA SER A 298 23.77 -24.68 4.33
C SER A 298 23.29 -23.60 5.31
N VAL A 299 22.87 -24.01 6.52
CA VAL A 299 22.49 -23.11 7.62
C VAL A 299 23.68 -22.27 8.09
N ALA A 300 24.88 -22.85 8.17
CA ALA A 300 26.09 -22.11 8.54
C ALA A 300 26.44 -21.01 7.52
N ILE A 301 26.39 -21.32 6.22
CA ILE A 301 26.59 -20.33 5.15
C ILE A 301 25.52 -19.22 5.23
N GLY A 302 24.25 -19.60 5.41
CA GLY A 302 23.16 -18.64 5.54
C GLY A 302 23.32 -17.71 6.75
N ARG A 303 23.85 -18.23 7.86
CA ARG A 303 24.17 -17.43 9.06
C ARG A 303 25.25 -16.39 8.76
N GLU A 304 26.34 -16.79 8.10
CA GLU A 304 27.41 -15.87 7.72
C GLU A 304 26.91 -14.77 6.78
N LEU A 305 26.05 -15.11 5.82
CA LEU A 305 25.42 -14.12 4.95
C LEU A 305 24.52 -13.15 5.72
N PHE A 306 23.68 -13.66 6.63
CA PHE A 306 22.73 -12.85 7.40
C PHE A 306 23.40 -11.77 8.25
N TYR A 307 24.53 -12.09 8.88
CA TYR A 307 25.33 -11.16 9.68
C TYR A 307 26.45 -10.46 8.89
N GLY A 308 26.68 -10.89 7.65
CA GLY A 308 27.69 -10.34 6.76
C GLY A 308 27.25 -9.04 6.10
N LYS A 309 28.22 -8.28 5.58
CA LYS A 309 27.98 -7.01 4.87
C LYS A 309 27.20 -7.16 3.57
N ALA A 310 27.26 -8.33 2.93
CA ALA A 310 26.65 -8.59 1.63
C ALA A 310 25.11 -8.62 1.68
N ALA A 311 24.54 -9.39 2.61
CA ALA A 311 23.08 -9.43 2.80
C ALA A 311 22.60 -8.47 3.90
N ASN A 312 23.46 -8.17 4.88
CA ASN A 312 23.27 -7.18 5.96
C ASN A 312 21.91 -7.26 6.67
N CYS A 313 21.32 -8.46 6.78
CA CYS A 313 19.95 -8.66 7.24
C CYS A 313 19.78 -8.27 8.72
N TYR A 314 20.83 -8.50 9.52
CA TYR A 314 20.85 -8.18 10.96
C TYR A 314 20.70 -6.68 11.25
N SER A 315 21.04 -5.78 10.33
CA SER A 315 20.89 -4.34 10.53
C SER A 315 19.44 -3.94 10.86
N CYS A 316 18.47 -4.57 10.20
CA CYS A 316 17.03 -4.36 10.43
C CYS A 316 16.43 -5.44 11.34
N HIS A 317 16.77 -6.72 11.11
CA HIS A 317 16.19 -7.82 11.90
C HIS A 317 16.80 -7.98 13.29
N GLY A 318 17.89 -7.26 13.58
CA GLY A 318 18.64 -7.26 14.83
C GLY A 318 19.55 -8.47 14.97
N ASP A 319 20.52 -8.36 15.89
CA ASP A 319 21.42 -9.48 16.23
C ASP A 319 20.64 -10.71 16.70
N SER A 320 19.52 -10.47 17.40
CA SER A 320 18.64 -11.51 17.93
C SER A 320 17.69 -12.13 16.88
N ALA A 321 17.63 -11.56 15.68
CA ALA A 321 16.66 -11.86 14.62
C ALA A 321 15.19 -11.68 15.05
N GLN A 322 14.91 -10.88 16.09
CA GLN A 322 13.57 -10.63 16.60
C GLN A 322 12.88 -9.42 15.96
N GLY A 323 13.55 -8.71 15.04
CA GLY A 323 13.08 -7.44 14.49
C GLY A 323 13.38 -6.26 15.40
N ASP A 324 14.46 -6.35 16.17
CA ASP A 324 14.96 -5.39 17.16
C ASP A 324 16.20 -4.63 16.66
N GLY A 325 16.45 -4.63 15.34
CA GLY A 325 17.44 -3.77 14.69
C GLY A 325 16.91 -2.36 14.41
N GLN A 326 17.35 -1.75 13.31
CA GLN A 326 16.89 -0.44 12.87
C GLN A 326 15.36 -0.41 12.72
N ALA A 327 14.72 0.53 13.42
CA ALA A 327 13.27 0.64 13.51
C ALA A 327 12.74 2.03 13.11
N ASN A 328 13.54 2.85 12.40
CA ASN A 328 13.20 4.24 12.11
C ASN A 328 12.53 4.44 10.74
N ASP A 329 12.49 3.42 9.90
CA ASP A 329 11.94 3.53 8.56
C ASP A 329 10.43 3.33 8.52
N TYR A 330 9.78 4.00 7.58
CA TYR A 330 8.34 3.94 7.39
C TYR A 330 7.94 3.07 6.19
N HIS A 331 6.71 2.60 6.22
CA HIS A 331 6.07 1.97 5.07
C HIS A 331 5.70 3.00 3.99
N TYR A 332 5.58 2.60 2.71
CA TYR A 332 5.34 3.55 1.60
C TYR A 332 4.18 4.52 1.80
N ARG A 333 3.12 4.09 2.50
CA ARG A 333 1.93 4.93 2.79
C ARG A 333 2.26 6.21 3.58
N PHE A 334 3.46 6.28 4.16
CA PHE A 334 3.95 7.46 4.88
C PHE A 334 5.08 8.17 4.13
N THR A 335 5.25 7.94 2.82
CA THR A 335 6.27 8.66 2.02
C THR A 335 6.04 10.17 2.00
N TRP A 336 4.81 10.64 2.14
CA TRP A 336 4.50 12.07 2.29
C TRP A 336 5.23 12.74 3.45
N ARG A 337 5.71 11.97 4.43
CA ARG A 337 6.57 12.49 5.51
C ARG A 337 7.91 13.03 5.00
N LYS A 338 8.39 12.54 3.85
CA LYS A 338 9.63 13.03 3.25
C LYS A 338 9.50 14.51 2.88
N GLU A 339 8.32 14.95 2.43
CA GLU A 339 8.01 16.36 2.15
C GLU A 339 8.01 17.26 3.40
N LEU A 340 8.00 16.64 4.59
CA LEU A 340 8.05 17.35 5.87
C LEU A 340 9.48 17.38 6.46
N THR A 341 10.47 16.85 5.74
CA THR A 341 11.86 16.87 6.20
C THR A 341 12.33 18.31 6.36
N GLY A 342 12.93 18.62 7.51
CA GLY A 342 13.37 19.97 7.85
C GLY A 342 12.36 20.81 8.63
N LEU A 343 11.10 20.35 8.75
CA LEU A 343 10.15 20.94 9.69
C LEU A 343 10.35 20.40 11.10
N GLU A 344 10.18 21.26 12.11
CA GLU A 344 10.31 20.88 13.52
C GLU A 344 9.21 21.55 14.37
N GLY A 345 8.99 21.03 15.59
CA GLY A 345 8.08 21.64 16.56
C GLY A 345 6.64 21.76 16.07
N ASP A 346 6.03 22.93 16.29
CA ASP A 346 4.61 23.21 15.98
C ASP A 346 4.34 23.16 14.47
N GLU A 347 5.28 23.62 13.65
CA GLU A 347 5.16 23.61 12.18
C GLU A 347 5.07 22.17 11.62
N LEU A 348 5.89 21.26 12.15
CA LEU A 348 5.80 19.84 11.82
C LEU A 348 4.47 19.24 12.28
N ALA A 349 3.99 19.61 13.46
CA ALA A 349 2.72 19.12 14.01
C ALA A 349 1.52 19.57 13.16
N GLU A 350 1.51 20.83 12.74
CA GLU A 350 0.50 21.40 11.84
C GLU A 350 0.52 20.73 10.47
N ALA A 351 1.70 20.56 9.87
CA ALA A 351 1.82 19.88 8.58
C ALA A 351 1.33 18.42 8.65
N ILE A 352 1.66 17.69 9.73
CA ILE A 352 1.12 16.34 9.97
C ILE A 352 -0.41 16.38 10.13
N ALA A 353 -0.96 17.40 10.79
CA ALA A 353 -2.41 17.54 10.98
C ALA A 353 -3.13 17.67 9.63
N VAL A 354 -2.60 18.49 8.70
CA VAL A 354 -3.15 18.63 7.33
C VAL A 354 -3.24 17.28 6.61
N PHE A 355 -2.18 16.47 6.63
CA PHE A 355 -2.21 15.15 6.02
C PHE A 355 -3.21 14.21 6.72
N ARG A 356 -3.33 14.30 8.05
CA ARG A 356 -4.27 13.48 8.82
C ARG A 356 -5.73 13.86 8.56
N GLU A 357 -6.03 15.14 8.44
CA GLU A 357 -7.34 15.66 8.04
C GLU A 357 -7.69 15.23 6.61
N SER A 358 -6.68 15.09 5.75
CA SER A 358 -6.80 14.55 4.39
C SER A 358 -6.92 13.02 4.34
N GLY A 359 -7.02 12.33 5.49
CA GLY A 359 -7.22 10.88 5.58
C GLY A 359 -5.97 10.05 5.87
N ALA A 360 -4.80 10.68 6.09
CA ALA A 360 -3.59 9.92 6.41
C ALA A 360 -3.71 9.23 7.78
N LEU A 361 -3.46 7.92 7.80
CA LEU A 361 -3.35 7.17 9.05
C LEU A 361 -2.17 7.67 9.89
N ARG A 362 -2.22 7.44 11.20
CA ARG A 362 -1.11 7.77 12.10
C ARG A 362 0.17 7.05 11.63
N PRO A 363 1.28 7.78 11.37
CA PRO A 363 2.53 7.16 10.95
C PRO A 363 3.02 6.11 11.95
N ARG A 364 3.46 4.97 11.41
CA ARG A 364 4.06 3.86 12.18
C ARG A 364 5.27 3.33 11.43
N ASN A 365 6.32 3.07 12.16
CA ASN A 365 7.53 2.47 11.62
C ASN A 365 7.25 1.04 11.12
N ALA A 366 7.96 0.66 10.05
CA ALA A 366 7.90 -0.66 9.45
C ALA A 366 8.79 -1.63 10.23
N ILE A 367 8.35 -2.04 11.40
CA ILE A 367 9.11 -2.95 12.27
C ILE A 367 9.20 -4.34 11.62
N PRO A 368 10.42 -4.89 11.41
CA PRO A 368 10.60 -6.24 10.89
C PRO A 368 9.97 -7.30 11.80
N ARG A 369 9.64 -8.46 11.22
CA ARG A 369 9.03 -9.55 11.99
C ARG A 369 10.09 -10.26 12.84
N ASN A 370 9.69 -10.70 14.04
CA ASN A 370 10.43 -11.71 14.79
C ASN A 370 10.50 -13.03 14.01
N LEU A 371 11.67 -13.33 13.44
CA LEU A 371 11.91 -14.50 12.60
C LEU A 371 11.96 -15.80 13.42
N ARG A 372 12.27 -15.71 14.72
CA ARG A 372 12.32 -16.87 15.64
C ARG A 372 10.95 -17.47 15.93
N HIS A 373 9.85 -16.79 15.58
CA HIS A 373 8.51 -17.37 15.70
C HIS A 373 8.22 -18.43 14.65
N GLY A 374 8.97 -18.48 13.53
CA GLY A 374 8.66 -19.39 12.41
C GLY A 374 7.35 -19.08 11.68
N ILE A 375 6.73 -17.92 11.94
CA ILE A 375 5.47 -17.48 11.33
C ILE A 375 5.77 -16.34 10.35
N PHE A 376 5.64 -16.62 9.06
CA PHE A 376 5.90 -15.69 7.96
C PHE A 376 4.60 -15.27 7.28
N ARG A 377 4.39 -13.95 7.14
CA ARG A 377 3.15 -13.37 6.58
C ARG A 377 2.89 -13.75 5.12
N GLY A 378 3.96 -13.91 4.32
CA GLY A 378 3.89 -14.18 2.89
C GLY A 378 3.94 -15.67 2.50
N GLY A 379 3.82 -16.58 3.47
CA GLY A 379 3.88 -18.03 3.27
C GLY A 379 5.08 -18.71 3.96
N ARG A 380 4.94 -20.00 4.29
CA ARG A 380 5.91 -20.79 5.06
C ARG A 380 6.76 -21.76 4.22
N ARG A 381 6.44 -21.91 2.93
CA ARG A 381 7.20 -22.77 2.03
C ARG A 381 8.57 -22.11 1.80
N PRO A 382 9.67 -22.89 1.65
CA PRO A 382 10.98 -22.32 1.36
C PRO A 382 10.96 -21.33 0.19
N ILE A 383 10.23 -21.67 -0.89
CA ILE A 383 10.06 -20.79 -2.05
C ILE A 383 9.35 -19.46 -1.73
N ASP A 384 8.42 -19.46 -0.76
CA ASP A 384 7.74 -18.22 -0.36
C ASP A 384 8.71 -17.25 0.33
N ILE A 385 9.67 -17.77 1.10
CA ILE A 385 10.72 -16.99 1.76
C ILE A 385 11.75 -16.55 0.73
N TYR A 386 12.13 -17.43 -0.20
CA TYR A 386 13.03 -17.12 -1.31
C TYR A 386 12.57 -15.88 -2.07
N TYR A 387 11.28 -15.83 -2.47
CA TYR A 387 10.74 -14.66 -3.16
C TYR A 387 10.88 -13.36 -2.36
N ARG A 388 10.71 -13.40 -1.02
CA ARG A 388 10.85 -12.20 -0.18
C ARG A 388 12.29 -11.72 -0.06
N ILE A 389 13.25 -12.64 -0.07
CA ILE A 389 14.67 -12.28 -0.01
C ILE A 389 15.14 -11.83 -1.40
N TYR A 390 14.65 -12.47 -2.47
CA TYR A 390 15.01 -12.13 -3.85
C TYR A 390 14.49 -10.75 -4.27
N SER A 391 13.18 -10.50 -4.20
CA SER A 391 12.59 -9.23 -4.62
C SER A 391 12.39 -8.24 -3.48
N GLY A 392 12.68 -8.61 -2.24
CA GLY A 392 12.34 -7.79 -1.10
C GLY A 392 10.82 -7.82 -0.83
N ILE A 393 10.36 -6.87 -0.01
CA ILE A 393 8.93 -6.71 0.26
C ILE A 393 8.52 -5.33 -0.26
N TYR A 394 7.94 -5.32 -1.46
CA TYR A 394 7.58 -4.09 -2.16
C TYR A 394 6.73 -3.17 -1.29
N GLY A 395 7.14 -1.90 -1.22
CA GLY A 395 6.51 -0.90 -0.37
C GLY A 395 6.94 -0.91 1.11
N THR A 396 7.96 -1.68 1.46
CA THR A 396 8.63 -1.62 2.77
C THR A 396 10.12 -1.33 2.59
N PRO A 397 10.82 -0.98 3.68
CA PRO A 397 12.27 -0.83 3.66
C PRO A 397 13.06 -2.13 3.43
N MET A 398 12.42 -3.31 3.34
CA MET A 398 13.12 -4.58 3.10
C MET A 398 13.46 -4.70 1.60
N PRO A 399 14.74 -4.55 1.22
CA PRO A 399 15.16 -4.59 -0.19
C PRO A 399 15.23 -6.03 -0.70
N GLY A 400 15.34 -6.18 -2.02
CA GLY A 400 15.67 -7.45 -2.65
C GLY A 400 17.17 -7.66 -2.76
N LEU A 401 17.60 -8.92 -2.66
CA LEU A 401 18.98 -9.36 -2.88
C LEU A 401 19.18 -10.06 -4.24
N GLY A 402 18.15 -10.05 -5.10
CA GLY A 402 18.23 -10.53 -6.48
C GLY A 402 19.23 -9.75 -7.35
N SER A 403 19.35 -10.11 -8.63
CA SER A 403 20.35 -9.50 -9.50
C SER A 403 20.15 -7.99 -9.69
N GLU A 404 21.21 -7.23 -10.02
CA GLU A 404 21.14 -5.77 -10.25
C GLU A 404 20.14 -5.41 -11.35
N ARG A 405 20.01 -6.27 -12.37
CA ARG A 405 19.03 -6.09 -13.45
C ARG A 405 17.59 -6.16 -12.93
N ASP A 406 17.34 -6.96 -11.90
CA ASP A 406 16.04 -7.10 -11.24
C ASP A 406 15.78 -6.01 -10.18
N ALA A 407 16.85 -5.46 -9.60
CA ALA A 407 16.80 -4.36 -8.66
C ALA A 407 16.69 -2.98 -9.36
N GLN A 408 17.26 -2.85 -10.56
CA GLN A 408 17.22 -1.64 -11.40
C GLN A 408 15.86 -1.49 -12.09
N ALA A 409 15.27 -2.58 -12.61
CA ALA A 409 13.87 -2.57 -13.07
C ALA A 409 12.88 -2.20 -11.94
N ALA A 410 13.21 -2.56 -10.70
CA ALA A 410 12.43 -2.17 -9.52
C ALA A 410 12.67 -0.74 -9.06
N ALA A 411 13.88 -0.20 -9.28
CA ALA A 411 14.24 1.18 -8.97
C ALA A 411 13.66 2.14 -10.02
N GLU A 412 13.69 1.78 -11.30
CA GLU A 412 13.10 2.53 -12.42
C GLU A 412 11.57 2.59 -12.28
N ALA A 413 10.90 1.47 -11.96
CA ALA A 413 9.47 1.46 -11.61
C ALA A 413 9.12 2.23 -10.32
N MET A 414 10.11 2.53 -9.47
CA MET A 414 9.97 3.40 -8.29
C MET A 414 10.30 4.87 -8.58
N ALA A 415 11.04 5.16 -9.65
CA ALA A 415 11.54 6.48 -10.02
C ALA A 415 10.58 7.27 -10.92
N GLU A 416 9.62 6.62 -11.59
CA GLU A 416 8.58 7.26 -12.43
C GLU A 416 7.57 8.17 -11.68
N ASN A 417 7.87 8.61 -10.46
CA ASN A 417 7.09 9.63 -9.73
C ASN A 417 7.97 10.53 -8.83
N ALA A 418 9.27 10.64 -9.12
CA ALA A 418 10.15 11.60 -8.46
C ALA A 418 10.72 12.54 -9.53
N THR A 419 10.34 13.81 -9.45
CA THR A 419 10.92 14.89 -10.25
C THR A 419 12.42 15.01 -10.00
N ALA A 420 13.11 15.42 -11.06
CA ALA A 420 14.56 15.50 -11.19
C ALA A 420 15.27 16.20 -10.03
N GLY A 421 16.41 15.64 -9.62
CA GLY A 421 17.32 16.24 -8.66
C GLY A 421 18.62 15.48 -8.49
N ASP A 422 19.66 15.99 -9.15
CA ASP A 422 21.10 15.85 -8.90
C ASP A 422 21.79 14.52 -9.29
N GLU A 423 22.34 14.50 -10.51
CA GLU A 423 23.38 13.56 -10.94
C GLU A 423 24.70 13.91 -10.22
N GLY A 424 24.93 13.26 -9.09
CA GLY A 424 26.25 13.23 -8.47
C GLY A 424 27.12 12.15 -9.12
N ASP A 425 28.13 12.58 -9.87
CA ASP A 425 29.26 11.74 -10.28
C ASP A 425 29.96 11.19 -9.03
N ASP A 426 29.87 9.88 -8.78
CA ASP A 426 30.72 9.17 -7.81
C ASP A 426 31.77 8.34 -8.55
N ASP A 427 32.85 9.02 -8.89
CA ASP A 427 34.12 8.41 -9.26
C ASP A 427 34.84 7.86 -8.01
N GLY A 428 34.69 6.55 -7.79
CA GLY A 428 35.85 5.73 -7.43
C GLY A 428 35.94 5.15 -6.01
N ALA A 429 36.14 3.82 -6.02
CA ALA A 429 36.73 2.96 -5.00
C ALA A 429 35.79 2.39 -3.91
N ASP A 430 35.11 1.29 -4.22
CA ASP A 430 34.66 0.33 -3.21
C ASP A 430 35.45 -0.99 -3.32
N GLY A 431 36.02 -1.41 -2.20
CA GLY A 431 36.60 -2.74 -2.04
C GLY A 431 35.47 -3.78 -2.08
N GLY A 432 35.19 -4.27 -3.28
CA GLY A 432 34.00 -5.03 -3.63
C GLY A 432 33.53 -6.05 -2.59
N VAL A 433 32.42 -5.72 -1.92
CA VAL A 433 31.62 -6.70 -1.17
C VAL A 433 31.08 -7.72 -2.17
N LYS A 434 31.41 -9.00 -2.00
CA LYS A 434 30.87 -10.09 -2.83
C LYS A 434 29.34 -10.03 -2.81
N LYS A 435 28.74 -9.86 -3.99
CA LYS A 435 27.28 -9.82 -4.17
C LYS A 435 26.64 -11.18 -3.86
N VAL A 436 25.47 -11.14 -3.23
CA VAL A 436 24.66 -12.35 -2.92
C VAL A 436 24.11 -12.93 -4.22
N SER A 437 24.42 -14.20 -4.50
CA SER A 437 23.90 -14.92 -5.67
C SER A 437 22.51 -15.52 -5.42
N PRO A 438 21.76 -15.92 -6.47
CA PRO A 438 20.52 -16.68 -6.31
C PRO A 438 20.67 -17.97 -5.47
N GLU A 439 21.82 -18.64 -5.55
CA GLU A 439 22.13 -19.81 -4.72
C GLU A 439 22.32 -19.41 -3.24
N ASP A 440 23.04 -18.31 -2.98
CA ASP A 440 23.23 -17.76 -1.62
C ASP A 440 21.91 -17.43 -0.92
N ILE A 441 20.89 -16.99 -1.67
CA ILE A 441 19.55 -16.72 -1.13
C ILE A 441 18.95 -17.97 -0.50
N TRP A 442 19.19 -19.14 -1.07
CA TRP A 442 18.68 -20.35 -0.48
C TRP A 442 19.37 -20.76 0.84
N HIS A 443 20.67 -20.47 0.97
CA HIS A 443 21.36 -20.62 2.26
C HIS A 443 20.72 -19.70 3.32
N LEU A 444 20.41 -18.45 2.96
CA LEU A 444 19.65 -17.53 3.81
C LEU A 444 18.26 -18.08 4.16
N VAL A 445 17.53 -18.67 3.21
CA VAL A 445 16.23 -19.32 3.47
C VAL A 445 16.37 -20.42 4.53
N ASN A 446 17.38 -21.30 4.39
CA ASN A 446 17.61 -22.38 5.35
C ASN A 446 17.95 -21.84 6.74
N TYR A 447 18.82 -20.83 6.82
CA TYR A 447 19.14 -20.18 8.08
C TYR A 447 17.92 -19.53 8.73
N VAL A 448 17.15 -18.72 8.00
CA VAL A 448 15.92 -18.08 8.51
C VAL A 448 14.92 -19.13 9.01
N LYS A 449 14.78 -20.25 8.30
CA LYS A 449 13.94 -21.36 8.75
C LYS A 449 14.52 -22.09 9.95
N SER A 450 15.82 -22.09 10.19
CA SER A 450 16.41 -22.72 11.37
C SER A 450 16.21 -21.92 12.67
N LEU A 451 16.01 -20.59 12.58
CA LEU A 451 15.95 -19.67 13.72
C LEU A 451 14.88 -20.03 14.77
N HIS A 452 13.75 -20.62 14.38
CA HIS A 452 12.70 -21.02 15.31
C HIS A 452 13.05 -22.28 16.12
N LEU A 453 14.09 -23.02 15.71
CA LEU A 453 14.62 -24.19 16.41
C LEU A 453 15.74 -23.82 17.39
N GLU A 454 16.27 -22.59 17.31
CA GLU A 454 17.32 -22.14 18.21
C GLU A 454 16.77 -21.79 19.60
N PRO A 455 17.41 -22.27 20.69
CA PRO A 455 16.98 -21.93 22.04
C PRO A 455 16.98 -20.41 22.24
N PHE A 456 15.93 -19.86 22.84
CA PHE A 456 15.89 -18.45 23.26
C PHE A 456 16.96 -18.12 24.32
N SER A 457 17.43 -19.14 25.05
CA SER A 457 18.43 -19.03 26.12
C SER A 457 19.88 -19.11 25.64
N ARG A 458 20.12 -19.47 24.37
CA ARG A 458 21.48 -19.40 23.82
C ARG A 458 21.77 -17.95 23.43
N PRO A 459 22.79 -17.30 24.01
CA PRO A 459 23.27 -16.04 23.48
C PRO A 459 23.64 -16.29 22.02
N ILE A 460 23.08 -15.51 21.10
CA ILE A 460 23.61 -15.45 19.75
C ILE A 460 25.00 -14.83 19.93
N GLU A 461 26.06 -15.64 19.84
CA GLU A 461 27.41 -15.11 19.87
C GLU A 461 27.50 -14.02 18.80
N PRO A 462 27.68 -12.75 19.19
CA PRO A 462 27.74 -11.68 18.22
C PRO A 462 29.01 -11.92 17.41
N MET A 463 28.85 -12.25 16.15
CA MET A 463 29.94 -12.22 15.18
C MET A 463 30.23 -10.72 14.94
N ARG A 464 30.83 -10.04 15.92
CA ARG A 464 31.37 -8.70 15.71
C ARG A 464 32.45 -8.85 14.65
N LEU A 465 32.11 -8.51 13.41
CA LEU A 465 33.08 -8.25 12.36
C LEU A 465 33.99 -7.11 12.86
N GLY A 466 35.15 -7.49 13.38
CA GLY A 466 36.13 -6.56 13.93
C GLY A 466 36.26 -6.64 15.46
N ALA A 467 36.81 -7.73 15.97
CA ALA A 467 37.60 -7.61 17.20
C ALA A 467 38.76 -6.65 16.90
N ALA A 468 38.72 -5.46 17.48
CA ALA A 468 39.89 -4.61 17.58
C ALA A 468 41.02 -5.46 18.18
N ARG A 469 42.16 -5.52 17.49
CA ARG A 469 43.40 -6.10 18.02
C ARG A 469 43.62 -5.56 19.43
N GLU A 470 43.85 -6.46 20.38
CA GLU A 470 44.34 -6.08 21.70
C GLU A 470 45.55 -5.14 21.55
N PRO A 471 45.64 -4.04 22.32
CA PRO A 471 46.88 -3.29 22.35
C PRO A 471 47.95 -4.21 22.94
N ALA A 472 49.00 -4.45 22.14
CA ALA A 472 50.18 -5.18 22.56
C ALA A 472 50.64 -4.67 23.93
N SER A 473 50.78 -5.58 24.87
CA SER A 473 51.34 -5.32 26.19
C SER A 473 52.68 -4.61 26.05
N VAL A 474 52.75 -3.35 26.44
CA VAL A 474 54.02 -2.67 26.70
C VAL A 474 54.56 -3.26 27.99
N GLY A 475 55.52 -4.18 27.85
CA GLY A 475 56.31 -4.70 28.95
C GLY A 475 57.07 -3.57 29.64
N ARG A 476 57.09 -3.63 30.98
CA ARG A 476 57.99 -2.84 31.83
C ARG A 476 59.43 -3.30 31.68
#